data_AF-G2LIZ4-F1
#
_entry.id   AF-G2LIZ4-F1
#
_cell.length_a   1.000
_cell.length_b   1.000
_cell.length_c   1.000
_cell.angle_alpha   90.00
_cell.angle_beta   90.00
_cell.angle_gamma   90.00
#
_symmetry.space_group_name_H-M   'P 1'
#
loop_
_entity.id
_entity.type
_entity.pdbx_description
1 polymer ?
#
loop_
_entity_poly.entity_id
_entity_poly.type
_entity_poly.pdbx_seq_one_letter_code
_entity_poly.pdbx_strand_id
1 'polypeptide(L)'
;MGDPPKPPRFLTFPFPVLGFRTTGKRPQPPATPLPADAPPPNVALDLPFPEPDEVAPLPSPTGTVTPDPAALPEKHFNHYSYFSEIEAAFTAHRGKPYHLSPLDWALVESWQKAGIPLPVVLRAIAQACEAHARKMSRQPKGRPRPVRSLGYCQSFVEDAFTAYRASQVGAASPPAAATAPETGGMSRAKVAAFLETAAAALAAAHQQLSARIRPDAPHAHLGTLLPTVVAQLRTLGGQVQGEAALHLEAVEMTLSELEDRLLAALQADAPPEVQAEAAQAATAALKAHRKGMSAAVYAQTHANYVARQLRERYGVPRLSLFYLEGD
;
A
#
# COMPACT_ATOMS: atom_id res chain seq x y z
N MET A 1 39.39 49.73 -38.72
CA MET A 1 40.40 48.67 -38.60
C MET A 1 39.98 47.76 -37.46
N GLY A 2 39.26 46.68 -37.78
CA GLY A 2 38.86 45.67 -36.81
C GLY A 2 39.80 44.47 -36.94
N ASP A 3 40.23 43.92 -35.81
CA ASP A 3 40.82 42.58 -35.75
C ASP A 3 39.73 41.58 -35.32
N PRO A 4 39.53 40.48 -36.05
CA PRO A 4 38.45 39.53 -35.77
C PRO A 4 38.83 38.56 -34.63
N PRO A 5 37.85 38.10 -33.83
CA PRO A 5 38.10 37.10 -32.79
C PRO A 5 38.28 35.69 -33.41
N LYS A 6 39.29 34.96 -32.92
CA LYS A 6 39.60 33.57 -33.31
C LYS A 6 38.44 32.61 -32.92
N PRO A 7 38.05 31.67 -33.81
CA PRO A 7 37.05 30.66 -33.49
C PRO A 7 37.62 29.51 -32.61
N PRO A 8 36.77 28.83 -31.82
CA PRO A 8 37.19 27.71 -30.98
C PRO A 8 37.49 26.45 -31.80
N ARG A 9 38.53 25.73 -31.39
CA ARG A 9 38.96 24.46 -31.97
C ARG A 9 37.99 23.33 -31.60
N PHE A 10 37.26 22.82 -32.58
CA PHE A 10 36.54 21.54 -32.46
C PHE A 10 37.54 20.39 -32.62
N LEU A 11 37.58 19.49 -31.63
CA LEU A 11 38.28 18.21 -31.71
C LEU A 11 37.38 17.22 -32.44
N THR A 12 37.64 17.00 -33.72
CA THR A 12 37.04 15.95 -34.54
C THR A 12 37.79 14.63 -34.29
N PHE A 13 37.11 13.63 -33.72
CA PHE A 13 37.65 12.26 -33.64
C PHE A 13 37.20 11.46 -34.88
N PRO A 14 38.11 10.76 -35.59
CA PRO A 14 37.77 9.94 -36.74
C PRO A 14 37.19 8.59 -36.31
N PHE A 15 36.03 8.22 -36.85
CA PHE A 15 35.47 6.86 -36.78
C PHE A 15 36.20 5.95 -37.77
N PRO A 16 36.74 4.79 -37.36
CA PRO A 16 37.26 3.81 -38.30
C PRO A 16 36.13 2.94 -38.87
N VAL A 17 36.06 2.91 -40.21
CA VAL A 17 35.25 2.01 -41.02
C VAL A 17 35.91 0.62 -41.04
N LEU A 18 35.23 -0.40 -40.50
CA LEU A 18 35.46 -1.81 -40.81
C LEU A 18 34.20 -2.27 -41.57
N GLY A 19 34.21 -2.72 -42.83
CA GLY A 19 35.21 -3.56 -43.48
C GLY A 19 34.67 -5.00 -43.57
N PHE A 20 33.54 -5.20 -44.28
CA PHE A 20 33.01 -6.54 -44.57
C PHE A 20 34.02 -7.35 -45.39
N ARG A 21 34.39 -8.54 -44.91
CA ARG A 21 35.04 -9.58 -45.72
C ARG A 21 34.32 -10.90 -45.58
N THR A 22 33.94 -11.44 -46.73
CA THR A 22 33.27 -12.70 -46.96
C THR A 22 34.26 -13.87 -47.07
N THR A 23 33.74 -15.07 -46.78
CA THR A 23 34.16 -16.41 -47.22
C THR A 23 35.52 -16.98 -46.77
N GLY A 24 35.44 -18.13 -46.08
CA GLY A 24 36.57 -19.02 -45.82
C GLY A 24 36.11 -20.37 -45.26
N LYS A 25 35.62 -21.24 -46.16
CA LYS A 25 35.23 -22.63 -45.92
C LYS A 25 36.43 -23.42 -45.37
N ARG A 26 36.32 -24.09 -44.21
CA ARG A 26 37.24 -25.16 -43.79
C ARG A 26 36.48 -26.37 -43.23
N PRO A 27 37.03 -27.59 -43.42
CA PRO A 27 36.29 -28.85 -43.49
C PRO A 27 36.01 -29.48 -42.12
N GLN A 28 34.93 -30.26 -42.06
CA GLN A 28 34.46 -31.01 -40.89
C GLN A 28 35.21 -32.35 -40.76
N PRO A 29 35.82 -32.68 -39.60
CA PRO A 29 36.33 -34.02 -39.34
C PRO A 29 35.23 -35.00 -38.84
N PRO A 30 35.43 -36.32 -38.99
CA PRO A 30 34.38 -37.33 -38.97
C PRO A 30 33.83 -37.66 -37.58
N ALA A 31 32.55 -38.03 -37.56
CA ALA A 31 31.77 -38.40 -36.39
C ALA A 31 32.33 -39.63 -35.67
N THR A 32 32.58 -39.50 -34.37
CA THR A 32 32.82 -40.63 -33.46
C THR A 32 31.53 -40.88 -32.67
N PRO A 33 30.98 -42.10 -32.62
CA PRO A 33 29.75 -42.37 -31.88
C PRO A 33 30.07 -42.48 -30.38
N LEU A 34 29.37 -41.69 -29.55
CA LEU A 34 29.38 -41.81 -28.10
C LEU A 34 28.09 -42.49 -27.61
N PRO A 35 28.16 -43.24 -26.49
CA PRO A 35 27.15 -44.22 -26.10
C PRO A 35 25.89 -43.58 -25.51
N ALA A 36 24.79 -44.33 -25.67
CA ALA A 36 23.48 -44.06 -25.09
C ALA A 36 23.52 -44.15 -23.57
N ASP A 37 23.49 -43.01 -22.88
CA ASP A 37 22.57 -42.73 -21.77
C ASP A 37 22.76 -41.29 -21.26
N ALA A 38 21.89 -40.37 -21.69
CA ALA A 38 21.75 -39.04 -21.10
C ALA A 38 20.34 -38.50 -21.37
N PRO A 39 19.58 -38.08 -20.33
CA PRO A 39 18.21 -37.60 -20.51
C PRO A 39 18.17 -36.19 -21.13
N PRO A 40 17.13 -35.86 -21.92
CA PRO A 40 17.06 -34.62 -22.69
C PRO A 40 16.77 -33.38 -21.82
N PRO A 41 17.40 -32.22 -22.09
CA PRO A 41 16.98 -30.94 -21.52
C PRO A 41 15.94 -30.27 -22.43
N ASN A 42 14.66 -30.50 -22.15
CA ASN A 42 13.53 -29.58 -22.39
C ASN A 42 12.22 -30.36 -22.27
N VAL A 43 11.66 -30.39 -21.07
CA VAL A 43 10.24 -30.66 -20.90
C VAL A 43 9.56 -29.31 -20.80
N ALA A 44 9.03 -28.83 -21.93
CA ALA A 44 8.00 -27.82 -21.92
C ALA A 44 6.80 -28.42 -21.19
N LEU A 45 6.53 -27.95 -19.97
CA LEU A 45 5.26 -28.21 -19.30
C LEU A 45 4.21 -27.35 -19.99
N ASP A 46 3.59 -27.96 -20.99
CA ASP A 46 2.34 -27.52 -21.60
C ASP A 46 1.24 -27.73 -20.54
N LEU A 47 0.90 -26.67 -19.80
CA LEU A 47 -0.23 -26.65 -18.89
C LEU A 47 -1.39 -25.95 -19.60
N PRO A 48 -2.52 -26.64 -19.84
CA PRO A 48 -3.65 -26.07 -20.56
C PRO A 48 -4.25 -24.91 -19.74
N PHE A 49 -4.43 -23.77 -20.41
CA PHE A 49 -5.16 -22.63 -19.86
C PHE A 49 -6.64 -23.03 -19.72
N PRO A 50 -7.29 -22.88 -18.55
CA PRO A 50 -8.72 -23.11 -18.44
C PRO A 50 -9.50 -22.00 -19.15
N GLU A 51 -10.48 -22.41 -19.95
CA GLU A 51 -11.46 -21.53 -20.62
C GLU A 51 -12.24 -20.68 -19.59
N PRO A 52 -12.72 -19.48 -19.95
CA PRO A 52 -13.14 -18.42 -19.02
C PRO A 52 -14.46 -18.67 -18.26
N ASP A 53 -15.07 -19.86 -18.32
CA ASP A 53 -16.42 -20.14 -17.80
C ASP A 53 -16.51 -21.16 -16.64
N GLU A 54 -15.40 -21.58 -16.03
CA GLU A 54 -15.41 -22.57 -14.92
C GLU A 54 -14.71 -22.12 -13.62
N VAL A 55 -15.02 -20.92 -13.12
CA VAL A 55 -14.83 -20.63 -11.68
C VAL A 55 -16.16 -20.23 -11.07
N ALA A 56 -16.87 -21.25 -10.59
CA ALA A 56 -18.04 -21.11 -9.73
C ALA A 56 -17.66 -20.36 -8.45
N PRO A 57 -18.35 -19.25 -8.09
CA PRO A 57 -18.11 -18.60 -6.82
C PRO A 57 -18.91 -19.30 -5.71
N LEU A 58 -18.44 -19.07 -4.48
CA LEU A 58 -19.07 -19.34 -3.17
C LEU A 58 -18.66 -20.69 -2.54
N PRO A 59 -18.55 -20.82 -1.21
CA PRO A 59 -18.97 -19.88 -0.15
C PRO A 59 -17.88 -19.62 0.92
N SER A 60 -17.85 -18.43 1.52
CA SER A 60 -17.18 -18.25 2.81
C SER A 60 -18.22 -18.26 3.95
N PRO A 61 -18.02 -19.12 4.96
CA PRO A 61 -18.99 -19.45 5.99
C PRO A 61 -19.14 -18.38 7.07
N THR A 62 -20.38 -17.99 7.27
CA THR A 62 -21.15 -18.09 8.52
C THR A 62 -20.35 -18.27 9.82
N GLY A 63 -20.51 -17.30 10.72
CA GLY A 63 -20.51 -17.55 12.16
C GLY A 63 -19.24 -17.18 12.92
N THR A 64 -19.17 -15.93 13.33
CA THR A 64 -18.47 -15.51 14.56
C THR A 64 -19.06 -16.31 15.73
N VAL A 65 -18.30 -17.24 16.30
CA VAL A 65 -18.41 -17.54 17.73
C VAL A 65 -17.61 -16.46 18.44
N THR A 66 -18.33 -15.52 19.06
CA THR A 66 -17.83 -14.46 19.96
C THR A 66 -17.01 -15.07 21.12
N PRO A 67 -15.92 -14.43 21.62
CA PRO A 67 -15.56 -14.24 23.05
C PRO A 67 -15.60 -12.82 23.61
N ASP A 68 -15.39 -12.73 24.91
CA ASP A 68 -16.20 -12.12 25.96
C ASP A 68 -15.52 -10.96 26.66
N PRO A 69 -16.32 -10.12 27.34
CA PRO A 69 -15.94 -8.79 27.77
C PRO A 69 -15.01 -8.76 29.00
N ALA A 70 -14.26 -9.84 29.27
CA ALA A 70 -13.18 -9.87 30.26
C ALA A 70 -11.76 -9.71 29.67
N ALA A 71 -11.61 -9.58 28.34
CA ALA A 71 -10.31 -9.44 27.69
C ALA A 71 -9.86 -7.95 27.58
N LEU A 72 -8.64 -7.68 28.08
CA LEU A 72 -7.93 -6.39 28.09
C LEU A 72 -7.86 -5.71 26.70
N PRO A 73 -7.80 -4.36 26.63
CA PRO A 73 -8.10 -3.61 25.42
C PRO A 73 -7.09 -3.84 24.28
N GLU A 74 -7.61 -4.26 23.13
CA GLU A 74 -6.85 -4.48 21.88
C GLU A 74 -6.51 -3.12 21.23
N LYS A 75 -5.21 -2.77 21.26
CA LYS A 75 -4.62 -1.60 20.59
C LYS A 75 -4.65 -1.79 19.06
N HIS A 76 -5.16 -0.82 18.32
CA HIS A 76 -5.13 -0.79 16.85
C HIS A 76 -3.70 -0.54 16.33
N PHE A 77 -3.28 -1.25 15.27
CA PHE A 77 -1.93 -1.16 14.71
C PHE A 77 -1.83 -0.28 13.47
N ASN A 78 -1.08 0.80 13.60
CA ASN A 78 -0.61 1.62 12.49
C ASN A 78 0.39 0.82 11.65
N HIS A 79 0.26 0.81 10.32
CA HIS A 79 1.11 0.02 9.40
C HIS A 79 2.61 0.39 9.51
N TYR A 80 2.94 1.69 9.68
CA TYR A 80 4.30 2.15 10.00
C TYR A 80 4.71 1.91 11.46
N SER A 81 3.73 1.80 12.37
CA SER A 81 3.96 1.44 13.77
C SER A 81 4.30 -0.04 13.91
N TYR A 82 3.75 -0.93 13.09
CA TYR A 82 3.95 -2.37 13.24
C TYR A 82 5.44 -2.77 13.17
N PHE A 83 6.15 -2.37 12.13
CA PHE A 83 7.57 -2.67 11.98
C PHE A 83 8.44 -1.91 12.98
N SER A 84 8.21 -0.60 13.13
CA SER A 84 9.02 0.25 14.01
C SER A 84 8.85 -0.09 15.49
N GLU A 85 7.66 -0.50 15.95
CA GLU A 85 7.43 -0.96 17.32
C GLU A 85 8.05 -2.34 17.58
N ILE A 86 8.03 -3.26 16.61
CA ILE A 86 8.72 -4.55 16.73
C ILE A 86 10.22 -4.32 16.86
N GLU A 87 10.77 -3.45 16.02
CA GLU A 87 12.17 -3.04 16.06
C GLU A 87 12.53 -2.35 17.39
N ALA A 88 11.69 -1.42 17.85
CA ALA A 88 11.86 -0.72 19.12
C ALA A 88 11.80 -1.67 20.31
N ALA A 89 10.83 -2.59 20.35
CA ALA A 89 10.69 -3.58 21.41
C ALA A 89 11.86 -4.57 21.43
N PHE A 90 12.31 -5.04 20.27
CA PHE A 90 13.47 -5.91 20.19
C PHE A 90 14.76 -5.19 20.60
N THR A 91 14.91 -3.92 20.23
CA THR A 91 16.00 -3.05 20.67
C THR A 91 15.98 -2.85 22.19
N ALA A 92 14.79 -2.61 22.77
CA ALA A 92 14.60 -2.44 24.21
C ALA A 92 14.99 -3.69 25.01
N HIS A 93 14.59 -4.88 24.56
CA HIS A 93 14.96 -6.14 25.20
C HIS A 93 16.44 -6.51 25.05
N ARG A 94 17.10 -6.05 23.98
CA ARG A 94 18.51 -6.35 23.68
C ARG A 94 19.48 -5.35 24.31
N GLY A 95 19.05 -4.11 24.55
CA GLY A 95 19.89 -3.01 25.01
C GLY A 95 20.96 -2.56 24.00
N LYS A 96 20.86 -2.99 22.74
CA LYS A 96 21.73 -2.60 21.63
C LYS A 96 20.87 -2.26 20.42
N PRO A 97 21.21 -1.22 19.66
CA PRO A 97 20.46 -0.85 18.46
C PRO A 97 20.40 -2.06 17.53
N TYR A 98 19.22 -2.32 17.02
CA TYR A 98 18.94 -3.40 16.10
C TYR A 98 18.11 -2.83 14.97
N HIS A 99 18.58 -3.05 13.75
CA HIS A 99 17.81 -2.79 12.55
C HIS A 99 17.43 -4.14 11.94
N LEU A 100 16.21 -4.21 11.41
CA LEU A 100 15.70 -5.40 10.76
C LEU A 100 16.59 -5.78 9.56
N SER A 101 17.07 -7.03 9.52
CA SER A 101 17.76 -7.56 8.33
C SER A 101 16.73 -7.88 7.22
N PRO A 102 17.13 -8.04 5.95
CA PRO A 102 16.19 -8.41 4.88
C PRO A 102 15.37 -9.67 5.17
N LEU A 103 15.95 -10.63 5.89
CA LEU A 103 15.26 -11.86 6.30
C LEU A 103 14.28 -11.61 7.45
N ASP A 104 14.66 -10.78 8.42
CA ASP A 104 13.76 -10.39 9.51
C ASP A 104 12.61 -9.50 9.00
N TRP A 105 12.83 -8.69 7.97
CA TRP A 105 11.79 -7.93 7.26
C TRP A 105 10.74 -8.84 6.64
N ALA A 106 11.16 -9.83 5.84
CA ALA A 106 10.26 -10.80 5.21
C ALA A 106 9.45 -11.59 6.27
N LEU A 107 10.08 -11.89 7.41
CA LEU A 107 9.43 -12.55 8.54
C LEU A 107 8.34 -11.67 9.17
N VAL A 108 8.63 -10.40 9.48
CA VAL A 108 7.64 -9.47 10.03
C VAL A 108 6.49 -9.20 9.04
N GLU A 109 6.81 -9.08 7.75
CA GLU A 109 5.82 -8.96 6.68
C GLU A 109 4.89 -10.18 6.61
N SER A 110 5.43 -11.40 6.79
CA SER A 110 4.62 -12.61 6.85
C SER A 110 3.64 -12.62 8.02
N TRP A 111 4.04 -12.11 9.20
CA TRP A 111 3.16 -12.00 10.36
C TRP A 111 2.07 -10.95 10.14
N GLN A 112 2.41 -9.84 9.50
CA GLN A 112 1.45 -8.80 9.14
C GLN A 112 0.43 -9.33 8.12
N LYS A 113 0.88 -10.02 7.07
CA LYS A 113 0.00 -10.67 6.07
C LYS A 113 -0.88 -11.76 6.68
N ALA A 114 -0.37 -12.48 7.69
CA ALA A 114 -1.15 -13.44 8.46
C ALA A 114 -2.15 -12.78 9.44
N GLY A 115 -2.17 -11.45 9.53
CA GLY A 115 -3.09 -10.69 10.38
C GLY A 115 -2.79 -10.83 11.87
N ILE A 116 -1.54 -11.12 12.25
CA ILE A 116 -1.15 -11.26 13.65
C ILE A 116 -1.16 -9.87 14.31
N PRO A 117 -1.93 -9.66 15.39
CA PRO A 117 -1.93 -8.36 16.07
C PRO A 117 -0.58 -8.08 16.73
N LEU A 118 -0.10 -6.83 16.67
CA LEU A 118 1.19 -6.48 17.27
C LEU A 118 1.28 -6.60 18.80
N PRO A 119 0.23 -6.58 19.67
CA PRO A 119 0.47 -6.78 21.10
C PRO A 119 0.79 -8.27 21.37
N VAL A 120 0.36 -9.18 20.48
CA VAL A 120 0.66 -10.62 20.49
C VAL A 120 2.11 -10.81 20.08
N VAL A 121 2.56 -10.15 19.00
CA VAL A 121 3.97 -10.19 18.57
C VAL A 121 4.89 -9.60 19.62
N LEU A 122 4.58 -8.42 20.18
CA LEU A 122 5.38 -7.80 21.24
C LEU A 122 5.48 -8.69 22.48
N ARG A 123 4.37 -9.29 22.91
CA ARG A 123 4.35 -10.22 24.04
C ARG A 123 5.17 -11.47 23.76
N ALA A 124 5.06 -12.04 22.57
CA ALA A 124 5.83 -13.21 22.15
C ALA A 124 7.34 -12.91 22.11
N ILE A 125 7.75 -11.76 21.59
CA ILE A 125 9.15 -11.31 21.60
C ILE A 125 9.67 -11.18 23.04
N ALA A 126 8.90 -10.56 23.92
CA ALA A 126 9.28 -10.44 25.33
C ALA A 126 9.48 -11.82 25.99
N GLN A 127 8.57 -12.77 25.74
CA GLN A 127 8.66 -14.14 26.25
C GLN A 127 9.86 -14.91 25.68
N ALA A 128 10.13 -14.76 24.39
CA ALA A 128 11.29 -15.38 23.74
C ALA A 128 12.61 -14.87 24.33
N CYS A 129 12.72 -13.54 24.51
CA CYS A 129 13.89 -12.93 25.14
C CYS A 129 14.07 -13.38 26.60
N GLU A 130 12.99 -13.47 27.37
CA GLU A 130 13.04 -13.93 28.76
C GLU A 130 13.42 -15.42 28.86
N ALA A 131 12.80 -16.28 28.04
CA ALA A 131 13.14 -17.70 27.98
C ALA A 131 14.61 -17.92 27.62
N HIS A 132 15.14 -17.13 26.68
CA HIS A 132 16.55 -17.14 26.32
C HIS A 132 17.45 -16.69 27.47
N ALA A 133 17.09 -15.62 28.17
CA ALA A 133 17.82 -15.12 29.33
C ALA A 133 17.85 -16.16 30.46
N ARG A 134 16.72 -16.81 30.77
CA ARG A 134 16.60 -17.90 31.76
C ARG A 134 17.42 -19.13 31.36
N LYS A 135 17.49 -19.45 30.06
CA LYS A 135 18.33 -20.54 29.54
C LYS A 135 19.81 -20.22 29.69
N MET A 136 20.21 -18.98 29.41
CA MET A 136 21.61 -18.53 29.51
C MET A 136 22.09 -18.38 30.96
N SER A 137 21.23 -17.98 31.91
CA SER A 137 21.60 -17.88 33.33
C SER A 137 21.84 -19.24 33.99
N ARG A 138 21.26 -20.31 33.44
CA ARG A 138 21.46 -21.69 33.89
C ARG A 138 22.73 -22.35 33.33
N GLN A 139 23.44 -21.69 32.42
CA GLN A 139 24.68 -22.23 31.85
C GLN A 139 25.88 -21.88 32.73
N PRO A 140 26.64 -22.89 33.22
CA PRO A 140 27.68 -22.69 34.24
C PRO A 140 28.93 -21.92 33.77
N LYS A 141 29.00 -21.52 32.48
CA LYS A 141 30.22 -20.94 31.87
C LYS A 141 29.99 -19.81 30.86
N GLY A 142 28.79 -19.24 30.78
CA GLY A 142 28.43 -18.26 29.75
C GLY A 142 27.96 -16.92 30.32
N ARG A 143 28.59 -15.82 29.87
CA ARG A 143 28.01 -14.47 30.04
C ARG A 143 26.64 -14.44 29.32
N PRO A 144 25.57 -13.89 29.93
CA PRO A 144 24.26 -13.83 29.27
C PRO A 144 24.38 -13.07 27.95
N ARG A 145 24.07 -13.75 26.86
CA ARG A 145 24.03 -13.16 25.52
C ARG A 145 22.56 -12.93 25.15
N PRO A 146 22.22 -11.76 24.60
CA PRO A 146 20.86 -11.54 24.12
C PRO A 146 20.61 -12.33 22.83
N VAL A 147 19.33 -12.52 22.51
CA VAL A 147 18.87 -13.08 21.24
C VAL A 147 19.44 -12.25 20.08
N ARG A 148 19.90 -12.92 19.01
CA ARG A 148 20.63 -12.27 17.90
C ARG A 148 19.75 -11.92 16.69
N SER A 149 18.62 -12.59 16.50
CA SER A 149 17.71 -12.39 15.36
C SER A 149 16.26 -12.69 15.76
N LEU A 150 15.32 -12.02 15.09
CA LEU A 150 13.88 -12.23 15.22
C LEU A 150 13.43 -13.63 14.81
N GLY A 151 14.19 -14.33 13.96
CA GLY A 151 13.89 -15.72 13.59
C GLY A 151 13.78 -16.67 14.79
N TYR A 152 14.49 -16.39 15.90
CA TYR A 152 14.32 -17.16 17.14
C TYR A 152 12.95 -16.97 17.81
N CYS A 153 12.32 -15.80 17.59
CA CYS A 153 11.02 -15.47 18.18
C CYS A 153 9.85 -16.04 17.37
N GLN A 154 10.09 -16.59 16.17
CA GLN A 154 9.03 -17.05 15.27
C GLN A 154 8.11 -18.09 15.92
N SER A 155 8.66 -19.14 16.53
CA SER A 155 7.84 -20.18 17.18
C SER A 155 7.01 -19.60 18.33
N PHE A 156 7.56 -18.64 19.08
CA PHE A 156 6.84 -17.97 20.16
C PHE A 156 5.69 -17.11 19.63
N VAL A 157 5.85 -16.48 18.46
CA VAL A 157 4.80 -15.68 17.81
C VAL A 157 3.69 -16.59 17.30
N GLU A 158 4.04 -17.72 16.67
CA GLU A 158 3.08 -18.72 16.19
C GLU A 158 2.27 -19.33 17.35
N ASP A 159 2.93 -19.69 18.44
CA ASP A 159 2.29 -20.21 19.66
C ASP A 159 1.36 -19.17 20.29
N ALA A 160 1.83 -17.91 20.42
CA ALA A 160 1.05 -16.82 20.99
C ALA A 160 -0.17 -16.47 20.12
N PHE A 161 -0.02 -16.51 18.79
CA PHE A 161 -1.13 -16.27 17.87
C PHE A 161 -2.16 -17.41 17.91
N THR A 162 -1.70 -18.66 18.02
CA THR A 162 -2.58 -19.82 18.21
C THR A 162 -3.40 -19.69 19.50
N ALA A 163 -2.75 -19.32 20.60
CA ALA A 163 -3.43 -19.07 21.87
C ALA A 163 -4.41 -17.88 21.80
N TYR A 164 -4.03 -16.80 21.13
CA TYR A 164 -4.88 -15.65 20.88
C TYR A 164 -6.15 -16.04 20.09
N ARG A 165 -6.01 -16.82 19.02
CA ARG A 165 -7.15 -17.34 18.24
C ARG A 165 -8.06 -18.25 19.05
N ALA A 166 -7.51 -19.11 19.92
CA ALA A 166 -8.30 -19.95 20.81
C ALA A 166 -9.10 -19.11 21.83
N SER A 167 -8.52 -18.02 22.34
CA SER A 167 -9.22 -17.08 23.23
C SER A 167 -10.26 -16.22 22.54
N GLN A 168 -10.27 -16.20 21.21
CA GLN A 168 -11.17 -15.47 20.29
C GLN A 168 -12.36 -16.34 19.78
N VAL A 169 -12.62 -17.53 20.35
CA VAL A 169 -13.79 -18.38 20.04
C VAL A 169 -14.71 -18.66 21.25
N GLY A 170 -14.40 -18.18 22.46
CA GLY A 170 -14.98 -18.74 23.69
C GLY A 170 -16.26 -18.17 24.30
N ALA A 171 -16.80 -17.01 23.93
CA ALA A 171 -17.63 -16.26 24.86
C ALA A 171 -18.56 -15.08 24.35
N ALA A 172 -19.77 -14.98 24.89
CA ALA A 172 -20.77 -14.02 24.45
C ALA A 172 -21.58 -13.48 25.64
N SER A 173 -21.42 -12.17 25.93
CA SER A 173 -22.39 -11.20 26.53
C SER A 173 -22.75 -11.25 28.06
N PRO A 174 -23.25 -10.15 28.70
CA PRO A 174 -22.51 -9.09 29.45
C PRO A 174 -23.19 -8.75 30.84
N PRO A 175 -23.00 -7.60 31.58
CA PRO A 175 -23.48 -6.25 31.17
C PRO A 175 -22.72 -4.98 31.71
N ALA A 176 -23.07 -3.85 31.06
CA ALA A 176 -23.24 -2.48 31.60
C ALA A 176 -22.06 -1.48 31.77
N ALA A 177 -22.24 -0.38 31.03
CA ALA A 177 -22.02 1.03 31.39
C ALA A 177 -20.60 1.53 31.74
N ALA A 178 -20.02 2.27 30.79
CA ALA A 178 -19.45 3.59 31.06
C ALA A 178 -19.30 4.35 29.75
N THR A 179 -19.94 5.52 29.68
CA THR A 179 -19.51 6.65 28.84
C THR A 179 -18.02 6.88 29.08
N ALA A 180 -17.17 6.44 28.16
CA ALA A 180 -15.74 6.71 28.15
C ALA A 180 -15.45 7.83 27.12
N PRO A 181 -14.52 8.74 27.45
CA PRO A 181 -14.29 9.96 26.70
C PRO A 181 -13.66 9.64 25.34
N GLU A 182 -14.00 10.46 24.35
CA GLU A 182 -13.43 10.43 23.00
C GLU A 182 -11.90 10.61 23.08
N THR A 183 -11.18 9.50 23.12
CA THR A 183 -9.73 9.50 23.22
C THR A 183 -9.16 9.24 21.83
N GLY A 184 -8.86 10.33 21.11
CA GLY A 184 -7.69 10.49 20.22
C GLY A 184 -7.33 9.42 19.18
N GLY A 185 -8.23 8.51 18.81
CA GLY A 185 -8.11 7.61 17.67
C GLY A 185 -9.28 7.82 16.72
N MET A 186 -9.09 7.54 15.43
CA MET A 186 -10.13 7.67 14.42
C MET A 186 -11.31 6.75 14.75
N SER A 187 -12.34 7.31 15.38
CA SER A 187 -13.49 6.52 15.83
C SER A 187 -14.30 6.03 14.64
N ARG A 188 -14.95 4.87 14.76
CA ARG A 188 -15.83 4.34 13.71
C ARG A 188 -16.92 5.33 13.32
N ALA A 189 -17.45 6.04 14.31
CA ALA A 189 -18.42 7.11 14.11
C ALA A 189 -17.84 8.25 13.27
N LYS A 190 -16.59 8.65 13.53
CA LYS A 190 -15.86 9.66 12.74
C LYS A 190 -15.62 9.20 11.29
N VAL A 191 -15.16 7.96 11.09
CA VAL A 191 -14.98 7.40 9.73
C VAL A 191 -16.31 7.35 8.98
N ALA A 192 -17.36 6.82 9.60
CA ALA A 192 -18.68 6.77 8.97
C ALA A 192 -19.24 8.17 8.66
N ALA A 193 -19.05 9.13 9.57
CA ALA A 193 -19.45 10.52 9.35
C ALA A 193 -18.68 11.17 8.21
N PHE A 194 -17.37 10.91 8.10
CA PHE A 194 -16.54 11.37 6.98
C PHE A 194 -17.04 10.79 5.65
N LEU A 195 -17.30 9.48 5.61
CA LEU A 195 -17.81 8.82 4.40
C LEU A 195 -19.17 9.39 3.97
N GLU A 196 -20.09 9.64 4.90
CA GLU A 196 -21.37 10.28 4.57
C GLU A 196 -21.18 11.74 4.14
N THR A 197 -20.28 12.49 4.78
CA THR A 197 -19.99 13.88 4.39
C THR A 197 -19.42 13.95 2.98
N ALA A 198 -18.48 13.05 2.65
CA ALA A 198 -17.93 12.92 1.31
C ALA A 198 -19.00 12.51 0.29
N ALA A 199 -19.86 11.55 0.64
CA ALA A 199 -20.98 11.13 -0.20
C ALA A 199 -21.99 12.27 -0.45
N ALA A 200 -22.30 13.06 0.57
CA ALA A 200 -23.18 14.21 0.46
C ALA A 200 -22.58 15.31 -0.44
N ALA A 201 -21.28 15.60 -0.29
CA ALA A 201 -20.56 16.55 -1.14
C ALA A 201 -20.55 16.10 -2.61
N LEU A 202 -20.27 14.83 -2.90
CA LEU A 202 -20.31 14.27 -4.25
C LEU A 202 -21.74 14.28 -4.83
N ALA A 203 -22.76 14.02 -4.02
CA ALA A 203 -24.15 14.11 -4.45
C ALA A 203 -24.55 15.56 -4.80
N ALA A 204 -24.10 16.55 -4.02
CA ALA A 204 -24.31 17.96 -4.32
C ALA A 204 -23.59 18.38 -5.60
N ALA A 205 -22.34 17.93 -5.80
CA ALA A 205 -21.59 18.15 -7.03
C ALA A 205 -22.33 17.55 -8.25
N HIS A 206 -22.87 16.34 -8.11
CA HIS A 206 -23.69 15.71 -9.16
C HIS A 206 -24.95 16.52 -9.47
N GLN A 207 -25.67 17.03 -8.47
CA GLN A 207 -26.84 17.88 -8.67
C GLN A 207 -26.51 19.20 -9.39
N GLN A 208 -25.40 19.84 -9.00
CA GLN A 208 -24.93 21.06 -9.65
C GLN A 208 -24.51 20.82 -11.10
N LEU A 209 -23.88 19.67 -11.37
CA LEU A 209 -23.53 19.26 -12.72
C LEU A 209 -24.78 18.95 -13.53
N SER A 210 -25.71 18.14 -13.02
CA SER A 210 -26.92 17.72 -13.74
C SER A 210 -27.86 18.88 -14.06
N ALA A 211 -27.95 19.89 -13.19
CA ALA A 211 -28.65 21.14 -13.50
C ALA A 211 -28.07 21.90 -14.71
N ARG A 212 -26.81 21.62 -15.08
CA ARG A 212 -26.09 22.21 -16.20
C ARG A 212 -26.00 21.29 -17.42
N ILE A 213 -26.40 20.01 -17.30
CA ILE A 213 -26.29 19.03 -18.38
C ILE A 213 -27.29 19.36 -19.50
N ARG A 214 -26.74 19.66 -20.67
CA ARG A 214 -27.39 19.43 -21.97
C ARG A 214 -26.87 18.10 -22.53
N PRO A 215 -27.61 17.41 -23.42
CA PRO A 215 -27.18 16.12 -23.98
C PRO A 215 -25.79 16.11 -24.65
N ASP A 216 -25.24 17.28 -25.06
CA ASP A 216 -23.88 17.45 -25.60
C ASP A 216 -22.85 17.97 -24.56
N ALA A 217 -23.10 17.81 -23.26
CA ALA A 217 -22.28 18.44 -22.22
C ALA A 217 -20.92 17.74 -21.98
N PRO A 218 -19.85 18.51 -21.70
CA PRO A 218 -18.49 18.00 -21.48
C PRO A 218 -18.30 17.10 -20.25
N HIS A 219 -19.33 16.82 -19.45
CA HIS A 219 -19.24 16.11 -18.16
C HIS A 219 -20.01 14.78 -18.10
N ALA A 220 -20.16 14.09 -19.23
CA ALA A 220 -20.96 12.88 -19.34
C ALA A 220 -20.42 11.72 -18.48
N HIS A 221 -19.09 11.52 -18.45
CA HIS A 221 -18.50 10.40 -17.71
C HIS A 221 -18.53 10.65 -16.20
N LEU A 222 -18.14 11.84 -15.75
CA LEU A 222 -18.21 12.26 -14.36
C LEU A 222 -19.67 12.25 -13.86
N GLY A 223 -20.61 12.70 -14.69
CA GLY A 223 -22.04 12.69 -14.39
C GLY A 223 -22.60 11.29 -14.11
N THR A 224 -22.12 10.26 -14.80
CA THR A 224 -22.54 8.86 -14.56
C THR A 224 -21.78 8.20 -13.41
N LEU A 225 -20.52 8.56 -13.19
CA LEU A 225 -19.67 7.99 -12.14
C LEU A 225 -20.07 8.48 -10.74
N LEU A 226 -20.42 9.75 -10.57
CA LEU A 226 -20.70 10.35 -9.27
C LEU A 226 -21.79 9.60 -8.46
N PRO A 227 -22.98 9.27 -9.01
CA PRO A 227 -23.99 8.50 -8.29
C PRO A 227 -23.49 7.13 -7.84
N THR A 228 -22.67 6.47 -8.67
CA THR A 228 -22.08 5.16 -8.38
C THR A 228 -21.13 5.25 -7.18
N VAL A 229 -20.23 6.23 -7.17
CA VAL A 229 -19.29 6.45 -6.07
C VAL A 229 -20.02 6.84 -4.79
N VAL A 230 -21.05 7.68 -4.87
CA VAL A 230 -21.90 8.02 -3.71
C VAL A 230 -22.54 6.77 -3.08
N ALA A 231 -23.09 5.87 -3.89
CA ALA A 231 -23.67 4.62 -3.39
C ALA A 231 -22.61 3.70 -2.75
N GLN A 232 -21.41 3.64 -3.33
CA GLN A 232 -20.29 2.85 -2.78
C GLN A 232 -19.81 3.42 -1.43
N LEU A 233 -19.66 4.73 -1.30
CA LEU A 233 -19.27 5.38 -0.04
C LEU A 233 -20.30 5.14 1.08
N ARG A 234 -21.59 5.20 0.77
CA ARG A 234 -22.66 4.90 1.74
C ARG A 234 -22.66 3.43 2.15
N THR A 235 -22.46 2.53 1.19
CA THR A 235 -22.32 1.09 1.47
C THR A 235 -21.13 0.83 2.39
N LEU A 236 -19.98 1.44 2.10
CA LEU A 236 -18.77 1.35 2.91
C LEU A 236 -18.99 1.93 4.31
N GLY A 237 -19.72 3.04 4.43
CA GLY A 237 -20.14 3.62 5.71
C GLY A 237 -21.00 2.67 6.54
N GLY A 238 -21.94 1.97 5.90
CA GLY A 238 -22.75 0.93 6.55
C GLY A 238 -21.93 -0.27 7.02
N GLN A 239 -20.97 -0.73 6.20
CA GLN A 239 -20.04 -1.81 6.57
C GLN A 239 -19.17 -1.42 7.77
N VAL A 240 -18.61 -0.22 7.75
CA VAL A 240 -17.84 0.37 8.87
C VAL A 240 -18.65 0.42 10.17
N GLN A 241 -19.97 0.61 10.09
CA GLN A 241 -20.88 0.59 11.25
C GLN A 241 -21.32 -0.82 11.68
N GLY A 242 -21.36 -1.79 10.76
CA GLY A 242 -21.81 -3.17 11.02
C GLY A 242 -20.72 -4.15 11.45
N GLU A 243 -19.47 -3.96 11.02
CA GLU A 243 -18.38 -4.92 11.29
C GLU A 243 -17.88 -4.84 12.74
N ALA A 244 -17.46 -5.98 13.30
CA ALA A 244 -16.90 -6.02 14.65
C ALA A 244 -15.49 -5.40 14.72
N ALA A 245 -14.71 -5.53 13.64
CA ALA A 245 -13.36 -4.98 13.51
C ALA A 245 -13.30 -3.94 12.39
N LEU A 246 -12.70 -2.77 12.65
CA LEU A 246 -12.53 -1.71 11.65
C LEU A 246 -11.20 -1.89 10.91
N HIS A 247 -11.26 -2.29 9.64
CA HIS A 247 -10.09 -2.41 8.77
C HIS A 247 -9.78 -1.10 8.04
N LEU A 248 -9.14 -0.15 8.71
CA LEU A 248 -8.87 1.21 8.19
C LEU A 248 -8.03 1.20 6.89
N GLU A 249 -7.07 0.29 6.75
CA GLU A 249 -6.23 0.15 5.55
C GLU A 249 -7.07 -0.26 4.32
N ALA A 250 -8.02 -1.18 4.49
CA ALA A 250 -8.92 -1.59 3.42
C ALA A 250 -9.88 -0.45 3.01
N VAL A 251 -10.35 0.32 3.98
CA VAL A 251 -11.16 1.52 3.73
C VAL A 251 -10.34 2.55 2.95
N GLU A 252 -9.10 2.86 3.36
CA GLU A 252 -8.24 3.83 2.66
C GLU A 252 -7.86 3.37 1.25
N MET A 253 -7.60 2.07 1.05
CA MET A 253 -7.36 1.51 -0.28
C MET A 253 -8.57 1.69 -1.19
N THR A 254 -9.77 1.38 -0.69
CA THR A 254 -11.02 1.59 -1.43
C THR A 254 -11.23 3.07 -1.76
N LEU A 255 -10.97 3.97 -0.80
CA LEU A 255 -11.09 5.42 -1.03
C LEU A 255 -10.08 5.93 -2.06
N SER A 256 -8.85 5.43 -2.04
CA SER A 256 -7.81 5.77 -3.01
C SER A 256 -8.22 5.34 -4.42
N GLU A 257 -8.74 4.12 -4.59
CA GLU A 257 -9.26 3.64 -5.87
C GLU A 257 -10.46 4.44 -6.38
N LEU A 258 -11.31 4.93 -5.48
CA LEU A 258 -12.43 5.82 -5.84
C LEU A 258 -11.93 7.22 -6.21
N GLU A 259 -10.95 7.78 -5.49
CA GLU A 259 -10.29 9.05 -5.82
C GLU A 259 -9.65 8.98 -7.21
N ASP A 260 -8.89 7.92 -7.50
CA ASP A 260 -8.22 7.77 -8.80
C ASP A 260 -9.21 7.68 -9.96
N ARG A 261 -10.32 6.94 -9.78
CA ARG A 261 -11.40 6.86 -10.77
C ARG A 261 -12.08 8.21 -10.98
N LEU A 262 -12.38 8.94 -9.90
CA LEU A 262 -12.97 10.27 -9.97
C LEU A 262 -12.04 11.27 -10.66
N LEU A 263 -10.74 11.24 -10.33
CA LEU A 263 -9.74 12.13 -10.93
C LEU A 263 -9.55 11.85 -12.42
N ALA A 264 -9.48 10.58 -12.82
CA ALA A 264 -9.41 10.19 -14.22
C ALA A 264 -10.65 10.68 -14.99
N ALA A 265 -11.84 10.49 -14.44
CA ALA A 265 -13.07 10.97 -15.07
C ALA A 265 -13.11 12.49 -15.18
N LEU A 266 -12.69 13.19 -14.14
CA LEU A 266 -12.66 14.65 -14.10
C LEU A 266 -11.64 15.20 -15.11
N GLN A 267 -10.46 14.58 -15.25
CA GLN A 267 -9.49 14.95 -16.28
C GLN A 267 -10.00 14.69 -17.71
N ALA A 268 -10.72 13.59 -17.94
CA ALA A 268 -11.28 13.28 -19.25
C ALA A 268 -12.37 14.27 -19.67
N ASP A 269 -13.22 14.66 -18.73
CA ASP A 269 -14.39 15.52 -18.95
C ASP A 269 -14.10 17.02 -18.83
N ALA A 270 -12.97 17.41 -18.24
CA ALA A 270 -12.62 18.83 -18.12
C ALA A 270 -12.42 19.43 -19.53
N PRO A 271 -13.10 20.55 -19.88
CA PRO A 271 -12.86 21.23 -21.14
C PRO A 271 -11.39 21.65 -21.29
N PRO A 272 -10.84 21.68 -22.53
CA PRO A 272 -9.42 21.96 -22.75
C PRO A 272 -8.99 23.32 -22.19
N GLU A 273 -9.89 24.31 -22.22
CA GLU A 273 -9.71 25.63 -21.62
C GLU A 273 -9.47 25.53 -20.10
N VAL A 274 -10.32 24.75 -19.42
CA VAL A 274 -10.23 24.52 -17.97
C VAL A 274 -8.95 23.79 -17.61
N GLN A 275 -8.54 22.80 -18.40
CA GLN A 275 -7.29 22.08 -18.20
C GLN A 275 -6.07 23.01 -18.36
N ALA A 276 -6.07 23.86 -19.39
CA ALA A 276 -5.00 24.81 -19.65
C ALA A 276 -4.89 25.85 -18.52
N GLU A 277 -6.02 26.40 -18.06
CA GLU A 277 -6.06 27.31 -16.91
C GLU A 277 -5.47 26.67 -15.65
N ALA A 278 -5.89 25.44 -15.32
CA ALA A 278 -5.37 24.71 -14.16
C ALA A 278 -3.85 24.45 -14.28
N ALA A 279 -3.37 24.08 -15.46
CA ALA A 279 -1.94 23.83 -15.71
C ALA A 279 -1.10 25.11 -15.61
N GLN A 280 -1.62 26.24 -16.09
CA GLN A 280 -0.97 27.55 -15.96
C GLN A 280 -0.91 28.00 -14.50
N ALA A 281 -2.00 27.87 -13.76
CA ALA A 281 -2.05 28.18 -12.33
C ALA A 281 -1.05 27.32 -11.53
N ALA A 282 -0.98 26.01 -11.80
CA ALA A 282 -0.02 25.11 -11.19
C ALA A 282 1.43 25.52 -11.48
N THR A 283 1.72 25.94 -12.72
CA THR A 283 3.05 26.42 -13.11
C THR A 283 3.44 27.71 -12.40
N ALA A 284 2.49 28.64 -12.27
CA ALA A 284 2.69 29.90 -11.56
C ALA A 284 2.98 29.66 -10.07
N ALA A 285 2.22 28.77 -9.41
CA ALA A 285 2.41 28.40 -8.01
C ALA A 285 3.78 27.75 -7.74
N LEU A 286 4.28 26.92 -8.67
CA LEU A 286 5.55 26.21 -8.52
C LEU A 286 6.78 27.03 -8.97
N LYS A 287 6.59 28.21 -9.56
CA LYS A 287 7.67 29.03 -10.13
C LYS A 287 8.77 29.36 -9.11
N ALA A 288 8.41 29.64 -7.86
CA ALA A 288 9.37 30.00 -6.80
C ALA A 288 10.22 28.81 -6.34
N HIS A 289 9.67 27.59 -6.34
CA HIS A 289 10.29 26.41 -5.76
C HIS A 289 10.87 25.43 -6.80
N ARG A 290 10.71 25.73 -8.11
CA ARG A 290 11.17 24.89 -9.22
C ARG A 290 12.67 24.56 -9.18
N LYS A 291 13.52 25.52 -8.77
CA LYS A 291 14.99 25.36 -8.80
C LYS A 291 15.52 24.30 -7.82
N GLY A 292 14.73 23.91 -6.81
CA GLY A 292 15.09 22.90 -5.82
C GLY A 292 14.50 21.52 -6.06
N MET A 293 13.70 21.34 -7.12
CA MET A 293 12.99 20.08 -7.40
C MET A 293 13.66 19.30 -8.55
N SER A 294 13.72 17.98 -8.42
CA SER A 294 14.02 17.12 -9.58
C SER A 294 12.88 17.18 -10.59
N ALA A 295 13.15 16.80 -11.84
CA ALA A 295 12.13 16.78 -12.89
C ALA A 295 10.92 15.89 -12.52
N ALA A 296 11.16 14.74 -11.91
CA ALA A 296 10.11 13.83 -11.45
C ALA A 296 9.26 14.44 -10.32
N VAL A 297 9.90 15.05 -9.32
CA VAL A 297 9.20 15.71 -8.20
C VAL A 297 8.39 16.91 -8.69
N TYR A 298 8.94 17.69 -9.63
CA TYR A 298 8.22 18.80 -10.24
C TYR A 298 6.97 18.31 -10.98
N ALA A 299 7.09 17.27 -11.80
CA ALA A 299 5.97 16.70 -12.56
C ALA A 299 4.86 16.20 -11.62
N GLN A 300 5.22 15.45 -10.57
CA GLN A 300 4.25 14.97 -9.58
C GLN A 300 3.56 16.12 -8.85
N THR A 301 4.33 17.12 -8.42
CA THR A 301 3.77 18.27 -7.68
C THR A 301 2.85 19.09 -8.58
N HIS A 302 3.22 19.28 -9.84
CA HIS A 302 2.39 19.97 -10.83
C HIS A 302 1.07 19.21 -11.07
N ALA A 303 1.13 17.89 -11.27
CA ALA A 303 -0.06 17.05 -11.41
C ALA A 303 -0.99 17.16 -10.20
N ASN A 304 -0.44 17.13 -8.98
CA ASN A 304 -1.22 17.28 -7.75
C ASN A 304 -1.91 18.66 -7.66
N TYR A 305 -1.24 19.74 -8.09
CA TYR A 305 -1.84 21.08 -8.15
C TYR A 305 -2.98 21.15 -9.17
N VAL A 306 -2.79 20.58 -10.35
CA VAL A 306 -3.83 20.52 -11.39
C VAL A 306 -5.03 19.74 -10.86
N ALA A 307 -4.82 18.56 -10.30
CA ALA A 307 -5.88 17.73 -9.70
C ALA A 307 -6.64 18.47 -8.59
N ARG A 308 -5.95 19.26 -7.76
CA ARG A 308 -6.59 20.11 -6.74
C ARG A 308 -7.49 21.19 -7.34
N GLN A 309 -6.98 21.97 -8.30
CA GLN A 309 -7.76 23.04 -8.94
C GLN A 309 -9.00 22.51 -9.65
N LEU A 310 -8.83 21.38 -10.31
CA LEU A 310 -9.89 20.64 -10.97
C LEU A 310 -10.97 20.19 -9.96
N ARG A 311 -10.58 19.55 -8.85
CA ARG A 311 -11.51 19.16 -7.77
C ARG A 311 -12.30 20.34 -7.21
N GLU A 312 -11.62 21.43 -6.87
CA GLU A 312 -12.24 22.65 -6.33
C GLU A 312 -13.29 23.23 -7.29
N ARG A 313 -12.99 23.27 -8.60
CA ARG A 313 -13.92 23.80 -9.62
C ARG A 313 -15.20 22.98 -9.77
N TYR A 314 -15.10 21.67 -9.59
CA TYR A 314 -16.23 20.73 -9.72
C TYR A 314 -16.87 20.33 -8.38
N GLY A 315 -16.40 20.88 -7.26
CA GLY A 315 -16.91 20.56 -5.92
C GLY A 315 -16.65 19.11 -5.50
N VAL A 316 -15.64 18.45 -6.08
CA VAL A 316 -15.30 17.06 -5.78
C VAL A 316 -14.34 17.03 -4.58
N PRO A 317 -14.71 16.45 -3.44
CA PRO A 317 -13.85 16.38 -2.26
C PRO A 317 -12.67 15.42 -2.47
N ARG A 318 -11.68 15.51 -1.56
CA ARG A 318 -10.62 14.51 -1.43
C ARG A 318 -11.14 13.31 -0.66
N LEU A 319 -10.87 12.10 -1.17
CA LEU A 319 -11.27 10.85 -0.52
C LEU A 319 -10.03 10.21 0.10
N SER A 320 -9.73 10.60 1.34
CA SER A 320 -8.65 9.99 2.10
C SER A 320 -8.84 10.27 3.59
N LEU A 321 -8.66 9.24 4.40
CA LEU A 321 -8.80 9.28 5.85
C LEU A 321 -7.70 10.13 6.52
N PHE A 322 -6.60 10.39 5.82
CA PHE A 322 -5.55 11.32 6.29
C PHE A 322 -6.07 12.74 6.50
N TYR A 323 -7.22 13.09 5.91
CA TYR A 323 -7.84 14.42 6.02
C TYR A 323 -8.90 14.53 7.12
N LEU A 324 -9.13 13.45 7.87
CA LEU A 324 -10.22 13.40 8.84
C LEU A 324 -9.92 14.20 10.12
N GLU A 325 -8.65 14.58 10.37
CA GLU A 325 -8.24 15.42 11.51
C GLU A 325 -8.01 16.90 11.14
N GLY A 326 -8.30 17.29 9.90
CA GLY A 326 -7.84 18.55 9.31
C GLY A 326 -8.86 19.68 9.15
N ASP A 327 -10.08 19.54 9.66
CA ASP A 327 -11.11 20.61 9.69
C ASP A 327 -11.56 20.92 11.13
#